data_AF-A0A5P2CND1-F1
#
_entry.id   AF-A0A5P2CND1-F1
#
_cell.length_a   1.000
_cell.length_b   1.000
_cell.length_c   1.000
_cell.angle_alpha   90.00
_cell.angle_beta   90.00
_cell.angle_gamma   90.00
#
_symmetry.space_group_name_H-M   'P 1'
#
loop_
_entity.id
_entity.type
_entity.pdbx_description
1 polymer ?
#
loop_
_entity_poly.entity_id
_entity_poly.type
_entity_poly.pdbx_seq_one_letter_code
_entity_poly.pdbx_strand_id
1 'polypeptide(L)'
;MLAAMPPTPASSPNKGESLIRDRGDACPGALRLHRADDGLLARLRLPGGLLTARQVEVLGVAAEGLADGNLSITSRGNVELRGLGDACGGELSALLADAGLLPSERHERVRNVVASPLAGTDGIGHADVQLWARDLDGLLCAEDWTPRLSGRFLFALDDGRGDVAGLGGDVTLIAESGGTAVVGVRSVSFRIAGADAPRAALAAAKAFLAAASAAGNGAWRVAELPAGQTVDLGGALEEAGVGAVRLGAGGGGSGGPAVPGGPAVSGGLVASGGSAVSGGAGGPAVSGGLVASGGAVACDGSAVPGDLVASGGSAVPGGSAVSGGAGGPAVSGGLVASDGSVAPGDLVASGGSAVSGGSAASGGSVAFGGSGDRAAPGGSGGGSSDGGAVAGWSGRPGTASPGGPPPGVIGRAVSVYAPLGRVTVAQWRALLPLPTDELRVTPWRGLVIPGFGDEGAARERLTALDRAGLLADPDSPWLGVGACTGRPGCAKSLADVRADAAPGHGSLPVHWSGCERRCGHPHGDWVDVLATGDGTYEVTLHTGGSTIPVTGDTLTETVTTARTTTKPTATR
;
A
#
# COMPACT_ATOMS: atom_id res chain seq x y z
N MET A 1 -18.79 -44.36 -17.41
CA MET A 1 -19.90 -43.82 -16.60
C MET A 1 -19.37 -42.61 -15.86
N LEU A 2 -19.82 -41.42 -16.25
CA LEU A 2 -19.49 -40.15 -15.61
C LEU A 2 -20.21 -40.10 -14.26
N ALA A 3 -19.48 -40.19 -13.16
CA ALA A 3 -20.04 -39.88 -11.84
C ALA A 3 -20.25 -38.37 -11.78
N ALA A 4 -21.52 -37.95 -11.71
CA ALA A 4 -21.90 -36.57 -11.51
C ALA A 4 -21.22 -36.02 -10.24
N MET A 5 -20.45 -34.94 -10.38
CA MET A 5 -20.02 -34.15 -9.22
C MET A 5 -21.26 -33.73 -8.43
N PRO A 6 -21.27 -33.86 -7.09
CA PRO A 6 -22.33 -33.27 -6.29
C PRO A 6 -22.33 -31.74 -6.51
N PRO A 7 -23.51 -31.09 -6.51
CA PRO A 7 -23.60 -29.66 -6.75
C PRO A 7 -22.71 -28.91 -5.75
N THR A 8 -21.96 -27.94 -6.27
CA THR A 8 -21.23 -26.98 -5.44
C THR A 8 -22.30 -26.20 -4.67
N PRO A 9 -22.28 -26.15 -3.32
CA PRO A 9 -23.23 -25.32 -2.59
C PRO A 9 -23.07 -23.87 -3.06
N ALA A 10 -24.20 -23.26 -3.38
CA ALA A 10 -24.28 -21.88 -3.86
C ALA A 10 -24.02 -20.88 -2.72
N SER A 11 -23.57 -19.70 -3.17
CA SER A 11 -23.47 -18.41 -2.47
C SER A 11 -22.55 -18.32 -1.25
N SER A 12 -21.69 -17.30 -1.29
CA SER A 12 -21.13 -16.67 -0.10
C SER A 12 -22.23 -16.50 0.96
N PRO A 13 -21.97 -16.82 2.22
CA PRO A 13 -22.93 -16.62 3.31
C PRO A 13 -23.39 -15.16 3.35
N ASN A 14 -24.66 -14.96 3.66
CA ASN A 14 -25.19 -13.62 3.91
C ASN A 14 -24.43 -12.96 5.06
N LYS A 15 -24.22 -11.64 4.95
CA LYS A 15 -23.54 -10.82 5.94
C LYS A 15 -24.29 -10.92 7.29
N GLY A 16 -23.76 -11.71 8.23
CA GLY A 16 -24.33 -11.88 9.58
C GLY A 16 -24.66 -13.31 9.99
N GLU A 17 -24.63 -14.29 9.08
CA GLU A 17 -24.84 -15.70 9.45
C GLU A 17 -23.53 -16.32 9.96
N SER A 18 -23.60 -17.07 11.07
CA SER A 18 -22.45 -17.78 11.61
C SER A 18 -22.06 -18.91 10.65
N LEU A 19 -21.05 -18.64 9.82
CA LEU A 19 -20.35 -19.64 9.04
C LEU A 19 -19.80 -20.73 9.95
N ILE A 20 -20.35 -21.94 9.92
CA ILE A 20 -19.71 -23.11 10.51
C ILE A 20 -18.97 -23.82 9.38
N ARG A 21 -17.65 -24.00 9.54
CA ARG A 21 -16.80 -24.69 8.56
C ARG A 21 -16.53 -26.12 8.98
N ASP A 22 -16.95 -27.05 8.13
CA ASP A 22 -16.77 -28.49 8.35
C ASP A 22 -15.49 -29.06 7.70
N ARG A 23 -14.72 -28.23 6.97
CA ARG A 23 -13.50 -28.67 6.26
C ARG A 23 -12.29 -27.86 6.68
N GLY A 24 -11.16 -28.54 6.78
CA GLY A 24 -9.85 -27.92 6.99
C GLY A 24 -9.43 -27.03 5.82
N ASP A 25 -8.42 -26.20 6.06
CA ASP A 25 -7.94 -25.26 5.07
C ASP A 25 -7.32 -25.97 3.85
N ALA A 26 -7.79 -25.60 2.66
CA ALA A 26 -7.36 -26.10 1.37
C ALA A 26 -6.46 -25.12 0.59
N CYS A 27 -5.98 -24.03 1.23
CA CYS A 27 -5.01 -23.13 0.63
C CYS A 27 -3.77 -23.91 0.11
N PRO A 28 -3.37 -23.72 -1.16
CA PRO A 28 -2.17 -24.33 -1.72
C PRO A 28 -0.93 -23.87 -0.96
N GLY A 29 0.07 -24.74 -0.93
CA GLY A 29 1.41 -24.45 -0.45
C GLY A 29 2.48 -24.88 -1.46
N ALA A 30 3.73 -24.79 -1.05
CA ALA A 30 4.89 -25.28 -1.80
C ALA A 30 5.06 -26.80 -1.68
N LEU A 31 4.60 -27.39 -0.56
CA LEU A 31 4.66 -28.84 -0.32
C LEU A 31 3.30 -29.50 -0.53
N ARG A 32 2.22 -28.78 -0.19
CA ARG A 32 0.85 -29.22 -0.47
C ARG A 32 0.33 -28.58 -1.75
N LEU A 33 0.67 -29.20 -2.86
CA LEU A 33 0.26 -28.75 -4.20
C LEU A 33 -1.26 -28.86 -4.39
N HIS A 34 -1.81 -27.94 -5.19
CA HIS A 34 -3.22 -27.95 -5.57
C HIS A 34 -3.40 -28.42 -7.00
N ARG A 35 -4.38 -29.29 -7.25
CA ARG A 35 -4.71 -29.72 -8.62
C ARG A 35 -5.54 -28.66 -9.33
N ALA A 36 -4.95 -28.06 -10.36
CA ALA A 36 -5.62 -27.19 -11.32
C ALA A 36 -5.81 -27.94 -12.65
N ASP A 37 -6.36 -27.25 -13.66
CA ASP A 37 -6.70 -27.85 -14.95
C ASP A 37 -5.49 -27.96 -15.89
N ASP A 38 -4.51 -27.08 -15.71
CA ASP A 38 -3.22 -27.11 -16.40
C ASP A 38 -2.16 -27.98 -15.72
N GLY A 39 -2.46 -28.57 -14.55
CA GLY A 39 -1.53 -29.35 -13.75
C GLY A 39 -1.58 -28.99 -12.28
N LEU A 40 -0.53 -29.35 -11.54
CA LEU A 40 -0.40 -28.95 -10.14
C LEU A 40 0.00 -27.47 -10.04
N LEU A 41 -0.37 -26.85 -8.92
CA LEU A 41 -0.08 -25.47 -8.54
C LEU A 41 0.67 -25.47 -7.21
N ALA A 42 1.85 -24.84 -7.20
CA ALA A 42 2.57 -24.49 -5.99
C ALA A 42 2.44 -23.00 -5.73
N ARG A 43 2.20 -22.64 -4.47
CA ARG A 43 2.25 -21.25 -4.01
C ARG A 43 3.35 -21.13 -2.99
N LEU A 44 4.33 -20.27 -3.27
CA LEU A 44 5.40 -19.96 -2.35
C LEU A 44 4.95 -18.92 -1.33
N ARG A 45 5.59 -18.95 -0.18
CA ARG A 45 5.42 -17.95 0.88
C ARG A 45 6.71 -17.16 1.00
N LEU A 46 6.61 -15.85 0.79
CA LEU A 46 7.73 -14.91 0.81
C LEU A 46 7.45 -13.86 1.88
N PRO A 47 7.93 -14.03 3.13
CA PRO A 47 7.79 -13.02 4.17
C PRO A 47 8.32 -11.66 3.70
N GLY A 48 7.49 -10.63 3.74
CA GLY A 48 7.84 -9.28 3.23
C GLY A 48 7.98 -9.19 1.71
N GLY A 49 7.71 -10.28 0.97
CA GLY A 49 7.95 -10.40 -0.46
C GLY A 49 9.43 -10.54 -0.84
N LEU A 50 10.32 -10.82 0.11
CA LEU A 50 11.77 -10.77 -0.10
C LEU A 50 12.31 -12.03 -0.78
N LEU A 51 13.17 -11.82 -1.77
CA LEU A 51 13.91 -12.86 -2.50
C LEU A 51 15.37 -12.44 -2.69
N THR A 52 16.28 -13.40 -2.53
CA THR A 52 17.70 -13.26 -2.91
C THR A 52 17.93 -13.65 -4.37
N ALA A 53 19.10 -13.33 -4.93
CA ALA A 53 19.48 -13.73 -6.28
C ALA A 53 19.47 -15.24 -6.46
N ARG A 54 20.02 -16.01 -5.49
CA ARG A 54 19.96 -17.48 -5.52
C ARG A 54 18.51 -17.97 -5.63
N GLN A 55 17.61 -17.38 -4.86
CA GLN A 55 16.20 -17.77 -4.87
C GLN A 55 15.50 -17.40 -6.18
N VAL A 56 15.81 -16.23 -6.76
CA VAL A 56 15.34 -15.84 -8.09
C VAL A 56 15.81 -16.86 -9.14
N GLU A 57 17.09 -17.24 -9.13
CA GLU A 57 17.61 -18.24 -10.07
C GLU A 57 16.92 -19.60 -9.93
N VAL A 58 16.81 -20.12 -8.70
CA VAL A 58 16.18 -21.41 -8.43
C VAL A 58 14.70 -21.40 -8.85
N LEU A 59 13.98 -20.31 -8.61
CA LEU A 59 12.61 -20.15 -9.07
C LEU A 59 12.50 -20.15 -10.60
N GLY A 60 13.48 -19.54 -11.29
CA GLY A 60 13.56 -19.61 -12.75
C GLY A 60 13.81 -21.04 -13.26
N VAL A 61 14.70 -21.80 -12.60
CA VAL A 61 14.95 -23.21 -12.92
C VAL A 61 13.71 -24.06 -12.69
N ALA A 62 13.02 -23.89 -11.55
CA ALA A 62 11.80 -24.62 -11.24
C ALA A 62 10.69 -24.30 -12.24
N ALA A 63 10.53 -23.03 -12.64
CA ALA A 63 9.55 -22.64 -13.63
C ALA A 63 9.83 -23.24 -15.01
N GLU A 64 11.09 -23.28 -15.45
CA GLU A 64 11.50 -23.81 -16.74
C GLU A 64 11.46 -25.35 -16.80
N GLY A 65 11.92 -26.03 -15.75
CA GLY A 65 12.08 -27.48 -15.75
C GLY A 65 10.86 -28.25 -15.26
N LEU A 66 10.07 -27.67 -14.34
CA LEU A 66 8.99 -28.40 -13.67
C LEU A 66 7.60 -27.84 -13.94
N ALA A 67 7.49 -26.58 -14.37
CA ALA A 67 6.25 -25.83 -14.51
C ALA A 67 5.99 -25.41 -15.97
N ASP A 68 5.07 -24.47 -16.19
CA ASP A 68 4.68 -23.97 -17.51
C ASP A 68 5.62 -22.89 -18.10
N GLY A 69 6.85 -22.76 -17.60
CA GLY A 69 7.80 -21.74 -18.03
C GLY A 69 7.48 -20.32 -17.58
N ASN A 70 6.51 -20.14 -16.67
CA ASN A 70 6.11 -18.84 -16.15
C ASN A 70 6.00 -18.84 -14.63
N LEU A 71 6.10 -17.64 -14.05
CA LEU A 71 5.80 -17.38 -12.65
C LEU A 71 4.68 -16.36 -12.56
N SER A 72 3.78 -16.52 -11.59
CA SER A 72 2.71 -15.55 -11.32
C SER A 72 2.94 -14.83 -10.00
N ILE A 73 2.83 -13.51 -10.01
CA ILE A 73 2.83 -12.68 -8.80
C ILE A 73 1.41 -12.56 -8.29
N THR A 74 1.24 -12.90 -7.02
CA THR A 74 -0.07 -12.88 -6.36
C THR A 74 -0.40 -11.50 -5.80
N SER A 75 -1.68 -11.26 -5.53
CA SER A 75 -2.17 -10.04 -4.86
C SER A 75 -1.72 -9.90 -3.39
N ARG A 76 -0.79 -10.72 -2.95
CA ARG A 76 -0.28 -10.80 -1.57
C ARG A 76 1.25 -10.77 -1.51
N GLY A 77 1.94 -10.48 -2.62
CA GLY A 77 3.40 -10.40 -2.60
C GLY A 77 4.10 -11.78 -2.59
N ASN A 78 3.38 -12.82 -3.00
CA ASN A 78 3.92 -14.18 -3.18
C ASN A 78 4.07 -14.54 -4.66
N VAL A 79 4.81 -15.63 -4.92
CA VAL A 79 5.01 -16.23 -6.23
C VAL A 79 4.27 -17.57 -6.34
N GLU A 80 3.75 -17.86 -7.54
CA GLU A 80 3.10 -19.12 -7.90
C GLU A 80 3.75 -19.77 -9.12
N LEU A 81 3.85 -21.09 -9.07
CA LEU A 81 4.24 -21.96 -10.19
C LEU A 81 3.04 -22.81 -10.58
N ARG A 82 2.70 -22.84 -11.87
CA ARG A 82 1.53 -23.55 -12.42
C ARG A 82 1.96 -24.50 -13.53
N GLY A 83 1.09 -25.44 -13.87
CA GLY A 83 1.42 -26.46 -14.87
C GLY A 83 2.43 -27.50 -14.38
N LEU A 84 2.54 -27.69 -13.07
CA LEU A 84 3.46 -28.64 -12.48
C LEU A 84 3.01 -30.08 -12.78
N GLY A 85 3.95 -30.95 -13.15
CA GLY A 85 3.68 -32.36 -13.41
C GLY A 85 3.26 -33.14 -12.14
N ASP A 86 2.43 -34.18 -12.29
CA ASP A 86 1.88 -34.94 -11.15
C ASP A 86 2.94 -35.56 -10.21
N ALA A 87 4.14 -35.84 -10.73
CA ALA A 87 5.25 -36.46 -9.99
C ALA A 87 6.33 -35.47 -9.51
N CYS A 88 6.22 -34.17 -9.80
CA CYS A 88 7.30 -33.21 -9.57
C CYS A 88 7.45 -32.78 -8.09
N GLY A 89 6.51 -33.16 -7.22
CA GLY A 89 6.43 -32.63 -5.85
C GLY A 89 7.70 -32.83 -5.03
N GLY A 90 8.32 -34.02 -5.13
CA GLY A 90 9.57 -34.32 -4.41
C GLY A 90 10.75 -33.49 -4.91
N GLU A 91 10.90 -33.35 -6.22
CA GLU A 91 11.96 -32.57 -6.86
C GLU A 91 11.81 -31.08 -6.57
N LEU A 92 10.59 -30.55 -6.70
CA LEU A 92 10.28 -29.16 -6.36
C LEU A 92 10.56 -28.89 -4.88
N SER A 93 10.11 -29.77 -3.99
CA SER A 93 10.38 -29.66 -2.55
C SER A 93 11.88 -29.58 -2.25
N ALA A 94 12.69 -30.44 -2.88
CA ALA A 94 14.14 -30.47 -2.67
C ALA A 94 14.80 -29.17 -3.16
N LEU A 95 14.43 -28.68 -4.35
CA LEU A 95 14.92 -27.41 -4.89
C LEU A 95 14.58 -26.22 -3.98
N LEU A 96 13.32 -26.13 -3.53
CA LEU A 96 12.87 -25.04 -2.67
C LEU A 96 13.52 -25.10 -1.29
N ALA A 97 13.71 -26.29 -0.71
CA ALA A 97 14.40 -26.48 0.56
C ALA A 97 15.87 -26.01 0.48
N ASP A 98 16.61 -26.45 -0.55
CA ASP A 98 18.02 -26.10 -0.76
C ASP A 98 18.22 -24.58 -0.94
N ALA A 99 17.26 -23.91 -1.58
CA ALA A 99 17.28 -22.47 -1.78
C ALA A 99 16.79 -21.66 -0.56
N GLY A 100 16.38 -22.31 0.53
CA GLY A 100 15.80 -21.63 1.70
C GLY A 100 14.45 -20.95 1.40
N LEU A 101 13.70 -21.45 0.41
CA LEU A 101 12.36 -20.96 0.05
C LEU A 101 11.24 -21.65 0.83
N LEU A 102 11.60 -22.54 1.77
CA LEU A 102 10.70 -23.17 2.72
C LEU A 102 11.08 -22.70 4.13
N PRO A 103 10.22 -21.94 4.83
CA PRO A 103 10.48 -21.56 6.22
C PRO A 103 10.66 -22.79 7.12
N SER A 104 9.79 -23.79 6.93
CA SER A 104 9.93 -25.19 7.36
C SER A 104 8.77 -26.01 6.78
N GLU A 105 8.84 -27.35 6.85
CA GLU A 105 7.76 -28.22 6.36
C GLU A 105 6.40 -27.94 7.05
N ARG A 106 6.43 -27.60 8.35
CA ARG A 106 5.21 -27.31 9.12
C ARG A 106 4.65 -25.91 8.87
N HIS A 107 5.51 -24.97 8.49
CA HIS A 107 5.18 -23.54 8.42
C HIS A 107 5.09 -23.00 6.99
N GLU A 108 5.31 -23.81 5.96
CA GLU A 108 5.23 -23.37 4.55
C GLU A 108 3.86 -22.76 4.19
N ARG A 109 2.79 -23.22 4.86
CA ARG A 109 1.41 -22.72 4.69
C ARG A 109 1.01 -21.67 5.73
N VAL A 110 1.87 -21.40 6.70
CA VAL A 110 1.63 -20.36 7.72
C VAL A 110 1.59 -19.00 7.02
N ARG A 111 0.95 -18.04 7.66
CA ARG A 111 0.34 -16.88 7.02
C ARG A 111 1.29 -15.97 6.28
N ASN A 112 0.69 -15.21 5.37
CA ASN A 112 1.39 -14.23 4.58
C ASN A 112 1.73 -12.99 5.41
N VAL A 113 2.97 -12.51 5.26
CA VAL A 113 3.45 -11.26 5.85
C VAL A 113 3.72 -10.32 4.68
N VAL A 114 2.93 -9.25 4.57
CA VAL A 114 3.16 -8.19 3.59
C VAL A 114 3.83 -7.04 4.31
N ALA A 115 4.87 -6.47 3.71
CA ALA A 115 5.57 -5.31 4.21
C ALA A 115 5.61 -4.20 3.14
N SER A 116 5.73 -2.94 3.56
CA SER A 116 5.92 -1.82 2.64
C SER A 116 7.15 -2.09 1.73
N PRO A 117 6.99 -2.19 0.40
CA PRO A 117 8.07 -2.58 -0.51
C PRO A 117 9.17 -1.52 -0.66
N LEU A 118 8.93 -0.28 -0.28
CA LEU A 118 9.95 0.80 -0.32
C LEU A 118 10.54 1.12 1.06
N ALA A 119 10.25 0.30 2.07
CA ALA A 119 10.81 0.49 3.41
C ALA A 119 12.34 0.56 3.39
N GLY A 120 12.88 1.64 3.95
CA GLY A 120 14.33 1.89 4.01
C GLY A 120 14.98 2.31 2.69
N THR A 121 14.24 2.48 1.57
CA THR A 121 14.85 2.75 0.25
C THR A 121 14.80 4.20 -0.19
N ASP A 122 13.84 4.98 0.32
CA ASP A 122 13.56 6.36 -0.10
C ASP A 122 13.61 7.37 1.06
N GLY A 123 13.84 6.91 2.29
CA GLY A 123 13.91 7.76 3.48
C GLY A 123 12.57 8.33 3.96
N ILE A 124 11.44 7.88 3.41
CA ILE A 124 10.11 8.34 3.80
C ILE A 124 9.59 7.58 5.04
N GLY A 125 9.85 6.28 5.08
CA GLY A 125 9.41 5.40 6.17
C GLY A 125 10.04 5.70 7.52
N HIS A 126 9.37 5.26 8.58
CA HIS A 126 9.79 5.45 9.98
C HIS A 126 10.53 4.26 10.57
N ALA A 127 10.45 3.07 9.94
CA ALA A 127 11.18 1.88 10.36
C ALA A 127 11.51 0.98 9.16
N ASP A 128 12.51 0.11 9.33
CA ASP A 128 12.76 -1.00 8.43
C ASP A 128 11.79 -2.15 8.75
N VAL A 129 10.62 -2.13 8.10
CA VAL A 129 9.59 -3.16 8.28
C VAL A 129 9.92 -4.48 7.57
N GLN A 130 10.94 -4.51 6.70
CA GLN A 130 11.44 -5.77 6.15
C GLN A 130 12.18 -6.58 7.24
N LEU A 131 12.92 -5.88 8.10
CA LEU A 131 13.49 -6.51 9.30
C LEU A 131 12.40 -7.06 10.22
N TRP A 132 11.33 -6.29 10.46
CA TRP A 132 10.20 -6.79 11.26
C TRP A 132 9.53 -8.01 10.64
N ALA A 133 9.40 -8.06 9.32
CA ALA A 133 8.83 -9.21 8.61
C ALA A 133 9.69 -10.47 8.81
N ARG A 134 11.02 -10.33 8.74
CA ARG A 134 11.98 -11.40 9.00
C ARG A 134 11.93 -11.88 10.46
N ASP A 135 11.90 -10.95 11.42
CA ASP A 135 11.85 -11.29 12.84
C ASP A 135 10.53 -11.97 13.21
N LEU A 136 9.41 -11.47 12.68
CA LEU A 136 8.10 -12.09 12.84
C LEU A 136 8.07 -13.49 12.24
N ASP A 137 8.70 -13.70 11.09
CA ASP A 137 8.77 -15.02 10.47
C ASP A 137 9.53 -16.03 11.34
N GLY A 138 10.68 -15.62 11.88
CA GLY A 138 11.44 -16.44 12.83
C GLY A 138 10.62 -16.80 14.07
N LEU A 139 9.90 -15.83 14.64
CA LEU A 139 9.00 -16.04 15.76
C LEU A 139 7.85 -17.01 15.43
N LEU A 140 7.25 -16.89 14.25
CA LEU A 140 6.19 -17.81 13.81
C LEU A 140 6.72 -19.24 13.71
N CYS A 141 7.91 -19.42 13.13
CA CYS A 141 8.52 -20.75 12.95
C CYS A 141 8.95 -21.41 14.27
N ALA A 142 9.19 -20.62 15.32
CA ALA A 142 9.59 -21.12 16.64
C ALA A 142 8.42 -21.71 17.45
N GLU A 143 7.18 -21.48 17.03
CA GLU A 143 5.97 -21.76 17.82
C GLU A 143 5.12 -22.88 17.19
N ASP A 144 5.03 -24.03 17.87
CA ASP A 144 4.33 -25.22 17.35
C ASP A 144 2.82 -25.03 17.10
N TRP A 145 2.21 -23.98 17.67
CA TRP A 145 0.79 -23.68 17.49
C TRP A 145 0.50 -22.87 16.22
N THR A 146 1.49 -22.18 15.64
CA THR A 146 1.27 -21.28 14.51
C THR A 146 0.82 -21.96 13.21
N PRO A 147 1.13 -23.26 12.94
CA PRO A 147 0.52 -24.01 11.83
C PRO A 147 -1.00 -24.11 11.88
N ARG A 148 -1.64 -23.79 13.01
CA ARG A 148 -3.11 -23.69 13.14
C ARG A 148 -3.68 -22.45 12.46
N LEU A 149 -2.86 -21.43 12.23
CA LEU A 149 -3.20 -20.36 11.31
C LEU A 149 -3.27 -20.99 9.91
N SER A 150 -4.44 -20.94 9.25
CA SER A 150 -4.70 -21.29 7.82
C SER A 150 -3.72 -20.57 6.82
N GLY A 151 -3.93 -20.43 5.50
CA GLY A 151 -3.15 -19.57 4.58
C GLY A 151 -3.74 -18.17 4.28
N ARG A 152 -5.03 -17.96 4.56
CA ARG A 152 -5.78 -16.70 4.41
C ARG A 152 -5.49 -15.50 5.34
N PHE A 153 -5.13 -15.65 6.62
CA PHE A 153 -4.81 -14.58 7.57
C PHE A 153 -3.55 -13.85 7.10
N LEU A 154 -3.49 -12.58 7.43
CA LEU A 154 -2.59 -11.63 6.80
C LEU A 154 -2.03 -10.71 7.88
N PHE A 155 -0.71 -10.69 7.96
CA PHE A 155 0.02 -9.63 8.65
C PHE A 155 0.35 -8.54 7.62
N ALA A 156 0.05 -7.29 7.96
CA ALA A 156 0.39 -6.11 7.16
C ALA A 156 1.33 -5.21 7.96
N LEU A 157 2.54 -4.97 7.45
CA LEU A 157 3.60 -4.23 8.12
C LEU A 157 3.92 -2.97 7.32
N ASP A 158 3.35 -1.85 7.75
CA ASP A 158 3.47 -0.54 7.12
C ASP A 158 4.60 0.26 7.76
N ASP A 159 5.49 0.84 6.96
CA ASP A 159 6.57 1.68 7.48
C ASP A 159 6.12 3.11 7.87
N GLY A 160 4.81 3.38 7.86
CA GLY A 160 4.21 4.67 8.18
C GLY A 160 3.74 5.44 6.95
N ARG A 161 4.09 5.00 5.73
CA ARG A 161 3.67 5.63 4.46
C ARG A 161 2.22 5.35 4.08
N GLY A 162 1.60 4.32 4.66
CA GLY A 162 0.19 3.98 4.45
C GLY A 162 -0.11 3.18 3.19
N ASP A 163 0.89 2.59 2.53
CA ASP A 163 0.70 1.83 1.29
C ASP A 163 0.10 0.44 1.54
N VAL A 164 0.49 -0.24 2.62
CA VAL A 164 0.00 -1.59 2.96
C VAL A 164 -1.10 -1.57 4.02
N ALA A 165 -1.23 -0.49 4.80
CA ALA A 165 -2.26 -0.35 5.84
C ALA A 165 -3.69 -0.56 5.29
N GLY A 166 -3.93 -0.20 4.02
CA GLY A 166 -5.22 -0.36 3.35
C GLY A 166 -5.57 -1.79 2.90
N LEU A 167 -4.64 -2.76 3.00
CA LEU A 167 -4.84 -4.13 2.50
C LEU A 167 -5.75 -5.01 3.37
N GLY A 168 -6.22 -4.50 4.51
CA GLY A 168 -7.10 -5.24 5.40
C GLY A 168 -6.41 -6.44 6.05
N GLY A 169 -5.23 -6.21 6.64
CA GLY A 169 -4.56 -7.19 7.51
C GLY A 169 -5.46 -7.64 8.67
N ASP A 170 -5.29 -8.88 9.12
CA ASP A 170 -5.89 -9.31 10.40
C ASP A 170 -5.13 -8.73 11.58
N VAL A 171 -3.83 -8.57 11.41
CA VAL A 171 -2.92 -7.85 12.30
C VAL A 171 -2.18 -6.84 11.44
N THR A 172 -2.27 -5.57 11.81
CA THR A 172 -1.55 -4.48 11.14
C THR A 172 -0.53 -3.88 12.10
N LEU A 173 0.70 -3.74 11.64
CA LEU A 173 1.75 -2.94 12.28
C LEU A 173 1.95 -1.68 11.43
N ILE A 174 1.98 -0.52 12.07
CA ILE A 174 2.27 0.76 11.40
C ILE A 174 3.41 1.42 12.17
N ALA A 175 4.55 1.62 11.54
CA ALA A 175 5.67 2.32 12.15
C ALA A 175 5.33 3.81 12.31
N GLU A 176 5.78 4.38 13.43
CA GLU A 176 5.65 5.81 13.73
C GLU A 176 7.04 6.40 13.94
N SER A 177 7.13 7.73 13.80
CA SER A 177 8.35 8.45 14.15
C SER A 177 8.68 8.29 15.64
N GLY A 178 9.96 8.40 15.99
CA GLY A 178 10.42 8.25 17.38
C GLY A 178 10.57 6.80 17.86
N GLY A 179 10.57 5.82 16.95
CA GLY A 179 10.84 4.43 17.27
C GLY A 179 9.67 3.69 17.93
N THR A 180 8.45 4.19 17.75
CA THR A 180 7.22 3.51 18.17
C THR A 180 6.52 2.85 16.98
N ALA A 181 5.53 2.00 17.28
CA ALA A 181 4.66 1.42 16.29
C ALA A 181 3.23 1.32 16.84
N VAL A 182 2.26 1.24 15.94
CA VAL A 182 0.87 0.89 16.25
C VAL A 182 0.64 -0.55 15.84
N VAL A 183 0.17 -1.38 16.77
CA VAL A 183 -0.39 -2.71 16.48
C VAL A 183 -1.90 -2.64 16.50
N GLY A 184 -2.54 -3.16 15.45
CA GLY A 184 -3.99 -3.10 15.26
C GLY A 184 -4.59 -4.45 14.90
N VAL A 185 -5.77 -4.73 15.47
CA VAL A 185 -6.65 -5.85 15.11
C VAL A 185 -8.08 -5.30 14.99
N ARG A 186 -8.61 -5.24 13.77
CA ARG A 186 -9.86 -4.51 13.44
C ARG A 186 -9.84 -3.07 13.96
N SER A 187 -10.76 -2.71 14.85
CA SER A 187 -10.93 -1.39 15.44
C SER A 187 -10.15 -1.18 16.74
N VAL A 188 -9.44 -2.21 17.23
CA VAL A 188 -8.64 -2.13 18.45
C VAL A 188 -7.19 -1.91 18.07
N SER A 189 -6.57 -0.87 18.64
CA SER A 189 -5.17 -0.57 18.40
C SER A 189 -4.45 -0.11 19.67
N PHE A 190 -3.16 -0.40 19.72
CA PHE A 190 -2.26 -0.03 20.80
C PHE A 190 -0.97 0.54 20.22
N ARG A 191 -0.43 1.56 20.88
CA ARG A 191 0.93 2.04 20.63
C ARG A 191 1.92 1.25 21.48
N ILE A 192 3.00 0.80 20.86
CA ILE A 192 4.06 -0.02 21.43
C ILE A 192 5.43 0.51 21.01
N ALA A 193 6.50 0.03 21.64
CA ALA A 193 7.85 0.24 21.12
C ALA A 193 8.01 -0.49 19.78
N GLY A 194 8.68 0.13 18.80
CA GLY A 194 8.89 -0.46 17.48
C GLY A 194 9.69 -1.77 17.54
N ALA A 195 10.62 -1.88 18.49
CA ALA A 195 11.39 -3.10 18.74
C ALA A 195 10.51 -4.30 19.19
N ASP A 196 9.34 -4.04 19.77
CA ASP A 196 8.39 -5.08 20.20
C ASP A 196 7.36 -5.42 19.11
N ALA A 197 7.39 -4.76 17.96
CA ALA A 197 6.36 -4.93 16.93
C ALA A 197 6.21 -6.39 16.44
N PRO A 198 7.28 -7.15 16.13
CA PRO A 198 7.15 -8.56 15.77
C PRO A 198 6.52 -9.42 16.88
N ARG A 199 6.90 -9.20 18.14
CA ARG A 199 6.35 -9.91 19.32
C ARG A 199 4.88 -9.59 19.52
N ALA A 200 4.50 -8.32 19.38
CA ALA A 200 3.13 -7.87 19.49
C ALA A 200 2.24 -8.50 18.40
N ALA A 201 2.75 -8.62 17.17
CA ALA A 201 2.03 -9.27 16.08
C ALA A 201 1.81 -10.77 16.33
N LEU A 202 2.81 -11.48 16.83
CA LEU A 202 2.68 -12.88 17.24
C LEU A 202 1.61 -13.06 18.34
N ALA A 203 1.65 -12.20 19.37
CA ALA A 203 0.69 -12.20 20.47
C ALA A 203 -0.74 -11.98 19.97
N ALA A 204 -0.93 -11.02 19.07
CA ALA A 204 -2.21 -10.75 18.42
C ALA A 204 -2.75 -11.97 17.65
N ALA A 205 -1.88 -12.71 16.96
CA ALA A 205 -2.26 -13.93 16.26
C ALA A 205 -2.66 -15.07 17.21
N LYS A 206 -1.97 -15.23 18.34
CA LYS A 206 -2.33 -16.17 19.41
C LYS A 206 -3.71 -15.83 19.99
N ALA A 207 -3.95 -14.56 20.27
CA ALA A 207 -5.23 -14.05 20.77
C ALA A 207 -6.38 -14.30 19.78
N PHE A 208 -6.12 -14.12 18.47
CA PHE A 208 -7.09 -14.47 17.44
C PHE A 208 -7.46 -15.95 17.47
N LEU A 209 -6.48 -16.86 17.58
CA LEU A 209 -6.77 -18.30 17.63
C LEU A 209 -7.59 -18.67 18.87
N ALA A 210 -7.33 -18.03 20.02
CA ALA A 210 -8.16 -18.19 21.20
C ALA A 210 -9.61 -17.73 20.96
N ALA A 211 -9.79 -16.55 20.36
CA ALA A 211 -11.11 -16.03 20.01
C ALA A 211 -11.85 -16.90 18.98
N ALA A 212 -11.14 -17.40 17.96
CA ALA A 212 -11.71 -18.30 16.95
C ALA A 212 -12.10 -19.66 17.55
N SER A 213 -11.30 -20.17 18.47
CA SER A 213 -11.61 -21.40 19.22
C SER A 213 -12.84 -21.21 20.11
N ALA A 214 -12.95 -20.07 20.80
CA ALA A 214 -14.11 -19.76 21.64
C ALA A 214 -15.39 -19.57 20.81
N ALA A 215 -15.28 -18.98 19.61
CA ALA A 215 -16.40 -18.82 18.69
C ALA A 215 -16.89 -20.14 18.09
N GLY A 216 -16.01 -21.15 17.96
CA GLY A 216 -16.36 -22.48 17.43
C GLY A 216 -16.78 -22.51 15.96
N ASN A 217 -16.65 -21.40 15.24
CA ASN A 217 -17.16 -21.23 13.87
C ASN A 217 -16.12 -21.58 12.78
N GLY A 218 -14.88 -21.91 13.18
CA GLY A 218 -13.80 -22.21 12.23
C GLY A 218 -13.31 -20.98 11.47
N ALA A 219 -13.34 -19.79 12.10
CA ALA A 219 -12.80 -18.56 11.52
C ALA A 219 -11.33 -18.73 11.11
N TRP A 220 -11.02 -18.35 9.88
CA TRP A 220 -9.67 -18.28 9.32
C TRP A 220 -9.13 -16.86 9.29
N ARG A 221 -10.00 -15.86 9.39
CA ARG A 221 -9.69 -14.43 9.43
C ARG A 221 -10.36 -13.79 10.63
N VAL A 222 -9.79 -12.70 11.13
CA VAL A 222 -10.41 -11.92 12.21
C VAL A 222 -11.76 -11.34 11.79
N ALA A 223 -11.92 -10.98 10.51
CA ALA A 223 -13.18 -10.49 9.95
C ALA A 223 -14.31 -11.53 9.93
N GLU A 224 -13.99 -12.81 10.08
CA GLU A 224 -14.96 -13.91 10.11
C GLU A 224 -15.43 -14.26 11.53
N LEU A 225 -14.93 -13.58 12.56
CA LEU A 225 -15.42 -13.74 13.93
C LEU A 225 -16.85 -13.22 14.05
N PRO A 226 -17.76 -13.93 14.76
CA PRO A 226 -19.14 -13.51 14.97
C PRO A 226 -19.24 -12.13 15.65
N ALA A 227 -20.38 -11.46 15.46
CA ALA A 227 -20.66 -10.22 16.17
C ALA A 227 -20.60 -10.45 17.69
N GLY A 228 -19.94 -9.55 18.41
CA GLY A 228 -19.71 -9.67 19.86
C GLY A 228 -18.46 -10.47 20.25
N GLN A 229 -17.89 -11.29 19.35
CA GLN A 229 -16.59 -11.92 19.59
C GLN A 229 -15.47 -10.94 19.23
N THR A 230 -14.64 -10.60 20.23
CA THR A 230 -13.48 -9.74 20.06
C THR A 230 -12.19 -10.50 20.30
N VAL A 231 -11.10 -9.99 19.72
CA VAL A 231 -9.74 -10.44 20.03
C VAL A 231 -9.26 -9.62 21.23
N ASP A 232 -8.90 -10.29 22.32
CA ASP A 232 -8.31 -9.65 23.50
C ASP A 232 -6.84 -9.29 23.24
N LEU A 233 -6.65 -8.21 22.47
CA LEU A 233 -5.32 -7.72 22.13
C LEU A 233 -4.59 -7.17 23.36
N GLY A 234 -5.30 -6.52 24.30
CA GLY A 234 -4.69 -5.94 25.49
C GLY A 234 -4.07 -7.00 26.40
N GLY A 235 -4.86 -8.01 26.77
CA GLY A 235 -4.37 -9.12 27.59
C GLY A 235 -3.25 -9.90 26.92
N ALA A 236 -3.30 -10.06 25.59
CA ALA A 236 -2.25 -10.74 24.84
C ALA A 236 -0.92 -9.96 24.83
N LEU A 237 -0.96 -8.63 24.73
CA LEU A 237 0.24 -7.79 24.81
C LEU A 237 0.85 -7.84 26.22
N GLU A 238 0.02 -7.83 27.26
CA GLU A 238 0.47 -7.98 28.65
C GLU A 238 1.12 -9.35 28.90
N GLU A 239 0.50 -10.45 28.47
CA GLU A 239 1.06 -11.81 28.57
C GLU A 239 2.40 -11.93 27.82
N ALA A 240 2.52 -11.25 26.67
CA ALA A 240 3.75 -11.20 25.90
C ALA A 240 4.82 -10.27 26.49
N GLY A 241 4.53 -9.54 27.58
CA GLY A 241 5.43 -8.57 28.19
C GLY A 241 5.74 -7.37 27.29
N VAL A 242 4.78 -6.95 26.48
CA VAL A 242 4.89 -5.79 25.58
C VAL A 242 4.24 -4.57 26.24
N GLY A 243 5.05 -3.55 26.50
CA GLY A 243 4.54 -2.27 27.01
C GLY A 243 3.66 -1.58 25.97
N ALA A 244 2.37 -1.40 26.28
CA ALA A 244 1.37 -0.94 25.32
C ALA A 244 0.46 0.14 25.90
N VAL A 245 0.14 1.16 25.08
CA VAL A 245 -0.83 2.20 25.41
C VAL A 245 -2.01 2.10 24.45
N ARG A 246 -3.22 1.87 24.98
CA ARG A 246 -4.43 1.75 24.15
C ARG A 246 -4.73 3.06 23.44
N LEU A 247 -5.01 2.97 22.14
CA LEU A 247 -5.48 4.11 21.35
C LEU A 247 -7.01 4.13 21.38
N GLY A 248 -7.58 5.31 21.62
CA GLY A 248 -9.04 5.50 21.59
C GLY A 248 -9.60 5.30 20.19
N ALA A 249 -10.79 4.72 20.08
CA ALA A 249 -11.59 4.82 18.85
C ALA A 249 -11.96 6.31 18.69
N GLY A 250 -11.65 6.90 17.53
CA GLY A 250 -11.63 8.36 17.33
C GLY A 250 -12.75 9.13 18.02
N GLY A 251 -12.36 9.93 19.01
CA GLY A 251 -13.15 11.02 19.60
C GLY A 251 -12.16 12.12 19.98
N GLY A 252 -12.17 13.22 19.24
CA GLY A 252 -11.36 14.40 19.56
C GLY A 252 -11.72 14.91 20.96
N GLY A 253 -10.72 15.00 21.82
CA GLY A 253 -10.87 15.53 23.18
C GLY A 253 -9.61 15.26 23.98
N SER A 254 -8.76 16.28 24.12
CA SER A 254 -7.65 16.30 25.06
C SER A 254 -8.12 15.99 26.49
N GLY A 255 -7.49 15.03 27.17
CA GLY A 255 -7.65 14.83 28.60
C GLY A 255 -6.90 13.59 29.11
N GLY A 256 -5.96 13.81 30.04
CA GLY A 256 -5.29 12.74 30.79
C GLY A 256 -6.22 11.96 31.73
N PRO A 257 -5.71 11.01 32.54
CA PRO A 257 -6.52 10.01 33.21
C PRO A 257 -7.44 10.62 34.27
N ALA A 258 -8.71 10.22 34.25
CA ALA A 258 -9.70 10.61 35.26
C ALA A 258 -9.59 9.70 36.50
N VAL A 259 -9.40 10.32 37.67
CA VAL A 259 -9.62 9.72 38.99
C VAL A 259 -11.08 10.01 39.41
N PRO A 260 -11.83 9.08 40.05
CA PRO A 260 -13.25 9.30 40.33
C PRO A 260 -13.46 10.17 41.57
N GLY A 261 -14.26 11.24 41.43
CA GLY A 261 -14.90 11.96 42.52
C GLY A 261 -14.72 13.49 42.50
N GLY A 262 -15.72 14.21 41.99
CA GLY A 262 -15.86 15.68 42.14
C GLY A 262 -16.45 16.36 40.90
N PRO A 263 -17.34 17.36 41.04
CA PRO A 263 -18.05 17.96 39.91
C PRO A 263 -17.11 18.83 39.06
N ALA A 264 -17.24 18.71 37.74
CA ALA A 264 -16.48 19.46 36.76
C ALA A 264 -16.93 20.93 36.73
N VAL A 265 -15.97 21.85 36.95
CA VAL A 265 -16.11 23.27 36.60
C VAL A 265 -15.21 23.58 35.41
N SER A 266 -15.82 24.19 34.41
CA SER A 266 -15.20 24.53 33.13
C SER A 266 -14.35 25.79 33.26
N GLY A 267 -13.15 25.76 32.64
CA GLY A 267 -12.34 26.96 32.37
C GLY A 267 -11.45 27.45 33.52
N GLY A 268 -10.17 27.07 33.47
CA GLY A 268 -9.12 27.70 34.28
C GLY A 268 -7.87 26.81 34.41
N LEU A 269 -6.77 27.17 33.74
CA LEU A 269 -5.46 26.60 34.02
C LEU A 269 -4.96 27.12 35.38
N VAL A 270 -4.74 26.21 36.33
CA VAL A 270 -3.96 26.49 37.55
C VAL A 270 -2.50 26.11 37.25
N ALA A 271 -1.62 27.10 37.21
CA ALA A 271 -0.18 26.85 37.16
C ALA A 271 0.29 26.30 38.51
N SER A 272 0.86 25.09 38.51
CA SER A 272 1.63 24.55 39.63
C SER A 272 3.00 25.22 39.66
N GLY A 273 3.27 26.00 40.71
CA GLY A 273 4.56 26.65 40.92
C GLY A 273 4.48 27.85 41.83
N GLY A 274 3.89 27.68 43.02
CA GLY A 274 3.93 28.71 44.06
C GLY A 274 5.17 28.55 44.94
N SER A 275 6.03 29.56 44.96
CA SER A 275 6.51 30.11 46.24
C SER A 275 5.96 31.52 46.34
N ALA A 276 5.02 31.70 47.26
CA ALA A 276 4.46 33.00 47.59
C ALA A 276 5.47 33.76 48.47
N VAL A 277 5.82 34.98 48.05
CA VAL A 277 6.25 36.02 48.98
C VAL A 277 5.29 37.18 48.84
N SER A 278 4.66 37.50 49.97
CA SER A 278 3.62 38.49 50.16
C SER A 278 4.16 39.91 50.16
N GLY A 279 3.42 40.83 49.53
CA GLY A 279 3.35 42.22 50.00
C GLY A 279 3.39 43.29 48.91
N GLY A 280 2.31 44.08 48.81
CA GLY A 280 2.42 45.51 48.47
C GLY A 280 1.83 45.97 47.13
N ALA A 281 0.53 46.24 47.14
CA ALA A 281 -0.19 47.39 46.55
C ALA A 281 0.27 48.07 45.24
N GLY A 282 -0.68 48.19 44.30
CA GLY A 282 -0.79 49.36 43.40
C GLY A 282 -0.87 49.04 41.90
N GLY A 283 -2.09 49.01 41.33
CA GLY A 283 -2.29 49.26 39.88
C GLY A 283 -2.27 50.77 39.57
N PRO A 284 -2.63 51.26 38.34
CA PRO A 284 -3.20 50.50 37.22
C PRO A 284 -2.70 50.85 35.78
N ALA A 285 -3.19 50.04 34.83
CA ALA A 285 -3.68 50.35 33.48
C ALA A 285 -2.72 50.77 32.33
N VAL A 286 -2.74 50.00 31.24
CA VAL A 286 -3.62 50.32 30.09
C VAL A 286 -4.01 49.07 29.29
N SER A 287 -5.17 49.21 28.66
CA SER A 287 -6.06 48.19 28.11
C SER A 287 -6.02 48.20 26.58
N GLY A 288 -6.29 47.05 25.96
CA GLY A 288 -6.90 46.97 24.63
C GLY A 288 -6.06 46.26 23.55
N GLY A 289 -6.53 45.11 23.09
CA GLY A 289 -6.19 44.58 21.75
C GLY A 289 -6.15 43.05 21.67
N LEU A 290 -7.11 42.46 20.95
CA LEU A 290 -7.12 41.05 20.54
C LEU A 290 -5.89 40.71 19.67
N VAL A 291 -5.33 39.50 19.83
CA VAL A 291 -4.57 38.82 18.78
C VAL A 291 -5.18 37.44 18.54
N ALA A 292 -5.54 37.21 17.27
CA ALA A 292 -6.09 35.97 16.75
C ALA A 292 -5.01 34.89 16.59
N SER A 293 -5.48 33.65 16.54
CA SER A 293 -4.77 32.38 16.39
C SER A 293 -3.56 32.36 15.45
N GLY A 294 -2.43 31.82 15.94
CA GLY A 294 -1.33 31.30 15.14
C GLY A 294 0.06 31.85 15.53
N GLY A 295 0.77 31.15 16.42
CA GLY A 295 2.18 31.41 16.70
C GLY A 295 2.65 30.83 18.04
N ALA A 296 3.70 30.01 18.01
CA ALA A 296 4.42 29.58 19.20
C ALA A 296 5.50 30.61 19.55
N VAL A 297 5.63 30.94 20.83
CA VAL A 297 6.71 31.78 21.37
C VAL A 297 7.85 30.87 21.82
N ALA A 298 9.08 31.15 21.38
CA ALA A 298 10.28 30.65 22.04
C ALA A 298 11.32 31.78 22.17
N CYS A 299 11.79 31.92 23.41
CA CYS A 299 12.94 32.64 23.96
C CYS A 299 13.67 33.71 23.10
N ASP A 300 13.72 34.91 23.71
CA ASP A 300 14.59 36.05 23.41
C ASP A 300 14.44 36.72 22.03
N GLY A 301 13.35 37.47 21.86
CA GLY A 301 13.20 38.47 20.79
C GLY A 301 11.76 38.89 20.54
N SER A 302 11.51 40.20 20.41
CA SER A 302 10.20 40.77 20.05
C SER A 302 9.90 40.59 18.56
N ALA A 303 8.70 40.12 18.22
CA ALA A 303 8.23 39.98 16.83
C ALA A 303 7.48 41.24 16.33
N VAL A 304 7.64 41.56 15.05
CA VAL A 304 6.74 42.43 14.27
C VAL A 304 6.23 41.61 13.07
N PRO A 305 4.96 41.73 12.63
CA PRO A 305 4.42 40.84 11.60
C PRO A 305 4.89 41.21 10.19
N GLY A 306 5.32 40.19 9.42
CA GLY A 306 5.57 40.29 7.98
C GLY A 306 7.03 40.58 7.61
N ASP A 307 7.92 39.61 7.85
CA ASP A 307 9.03 39.17 6.97
C ASP A 307 9.99 38.23 7.74
N LEU A 308 10.72 37.37 7.00
CA LEU A 308 11.77 36.50 7.51
C LEU A 308 13.10 37.29 7.67
N VAL A 309 13.73 37.25 8.85
CA VAL A 309 15.12 37.73 9.03
C VAL A 309 16.04 36.53 9.25
N ALA A 310 17.00 36.35 8.34
CA ALA A 310 18.23 35.61 8.61
C ALA A 310 19.26 36.58 9.22
N SER A 311 20.10 36.05 10.10
CA SER A 311 21.08 36.74 10.93
C SER A 311 21.94 37.81 10.24
N GLY A 312 21.97 39.01 10.84
CA GLY A 312 23.04 40.01 10.67
C GLY A 312 22.78 41.09 9.60
N GLY A 313 21.96 42.09 9.90
CA GLY A 313 21.82 43.33 9.09
C GLY A 313 20.51 44.08 9.36
N SER A 314 20.52 45.41 9.19
CA SER A 314 19.35 46.30 9.42
C SER A 314 18.58 46.56 8.12
N ALA A 315 17.24 46.49 8.14
CA ALA A 315 16.36 46.71 6.99
C ALA A 315 15.95 48.19 6.81
N VAL A 316 15.73 48.61 5.55
CA VAL A 316 15.06 49.87 5.18
C VAL A 316 13.84 49.54 4.31
N PRO A 317 12.68 50.23 4.45
CA PRO A 317 11.46 49.83 3.76
C PRO A 317 11.53 50.08 2.24
N GLY A 318 11.10 49.09 1.46
CA GLY A 318 10.82 49.27 0.03
C GLY A 318 11.95 48.95 -0.96
N GLY A 319 13.00 48.24 -0.53
CA GLY A 319 13.99 47.69 -1.45
C GLY A 319 14.93 46.70 -0.75
N SER A 320 15.25 45.59 -1.41
CA SER A 320 16.28 44.67 -0.93
C SER A 320 17.62 45.03 -1.57
N ALA A 321 18.54 45.53 -0.75
CA ALA A 321 19.96 45.59 -1.07
C ALA A 321 20.62 44.25 -0.71
N VAL A 322 21.46 43.72 -1.59
CA VAL A 322 22.47 42.71 -1.25
C VAL A 322 23.72 43.46 -0.80
N SER A 323 24.39 42.98 0.25
CA SER A 323 25.66 43.55 0.73
C SER A 323 26.69 43.68 -0.41
N GLY A 324 27.44 44.79 -0.39
CA GLY A 324 28.40 45.23 -1.41
C GLY A 324 29.48 44.20 -1.81
N GLY A 325 30.20 44.41 -2.92
CA GLY A 325 30.82 45.68 -3.28
C GLY A 325 30.36 46.38 -4.59
N ALA A 326 30.38 47.71 -4.47
CA ALA A 326 30.58 48.76 -5.47
C ALA A 326 29.72 48.79 -6.76
N GLY A 327 28.66 49.61 -6.70
CA GLY A 327 28.45 50.68 -7.68
C GLY A 327 27.46 50.43 -8.83
N GLY A 328 26.29 51.05 -8.76
CA GLY A 328 25.42 51.37 -9.91
C GLY A 328 23.92 51.10 -9.67
N PRO A 329 22.98 51.94 -10.16
CA PRO A 329 21.55 51.77 -9.90
C PRO A 329 20.95 50.67 -10.81
N ALA A 330 20.09 49.81 -10.24
CA ALA A 330 19.40 48.73 -10.95
C ALA A 330 18.02 49.16 -11.47
N VAL A 331 17.70 48.78 -12.70
CA VAL A 331 16.35 48.76 -13.30
C VAL A 331 15.74 47.36 -13.17
N SER A 332 14.42 47.29 -12.99
CA SER A 332 13.71 46.05 -12.66
C SER A 332 13.69 45.02 -13.80
N GLY A 333 13.94 43.76 -13.46
CA GLY A 333 13.60 42.58 -14.28
C GLY A 333 14.78 41.95 -15.03
N GLY A 334 15.48 41.01 -14.38
CA GLY A 334 16.47 40.13 -15.02
C GLY A 334 17.70 39.86 -14.14
N LEU A 335 18.08 38.58 -14.00
CA LEU A 335 19.41 38.15 -13.53
C LEU A 335 20.35 38.10 -14.75
N VAL A 336 21.54 38.68 -14.63
CA VAL A 336 22.62 38.61 -15.63
C VAL A 336 23.52 37.42 -15.30
N ALA A 337 23.76 36.54 -16.28
CA ALA A 337 24.85 35.55 -16.23
C ALA A 337 26.13 36.17 -16.79
N SER A 338 27.27 35.77 -16.23
CA SER A 338 28.61 36.16 -16.65
C SER A 338 28.87 35.80 -18.12
N ASP A 339 29.45 36.75 -18.84
CA ASP A 339 30.08 36.61 -20.16
C ASP A 339 29.18 36.21 -21.35
N GLY A 340 28.19 37.06 -21.68
CA GLY A 340 27.49 37.02 -22.96
C GLY A 340 26.57 38.23 -23.18
N SER A 341 26.55 38.78 -24.39
CA SER A 341 25.63 39.87 -24.78
C SER A 341 24.30 39.31 -25.31
N VAL A 342 23.16 39.76 -24.79
CA VAL A 342 21.82 39.44 -25.30
C VAL A 342 21.13 40.71 -25.79
N ALA A 343 20.53 40.66 -26.99
CA ALA A 343 19.77 41.76 -27.58
C ALA A 343 18.26 41.67 -27.20
N PRO A 344 17.49 42.76 -27.26
CA PRO A 344 16.08 42.76 -26.85
C PRO A 344 15.23 41.93 -27.82
N GLY A 345 14.65 40.82 -27.35
CA GLY A 345 13.68 40.03 -28.13
C GLY A 345 13.72 38.52 -27.91
N ASP A 346 14.76 37.96 -27.28
CA ASP A 346 14.93 36.51 -27.18
C ASP A 346 14.48 35.93 -25.83
N LEU A 347 13.75 34.81 -25.88
CA LEU A 347 13.36 33.97 -24.74
C LEU A 347 14.33 32.77 -24.62
N VAL A 348 15.02 32.64 -23.49
CA VAL A 348 15.88 31.49 -23.18
C VAL A 348 15.18 30.60 -22.15
N ALA A 349 14.85 29.36 -22.53
CA ALA A 349 14.42 28.31 -21.62
C ALA A 349 15.65 27.63 -20.99
N SER A 350 15.60 27.36 -19.68
CA SER A 350 16.64 26.65 -18.95
C SER A 350 16.56 25.14 -19.20
N GLY A 351 17.71 24.55 -19.57
CA GLY A 351 17.99 23.11 -19.41
C GLY A 351 17.71 22.22 -20.62
N GLY A 352 18.46 22.37 -21.71
CA GLY A 352 18.53 21.37 -22.79
C GLY A 352 19.86 21.44 -23.53
N SER A 353 20.53 20.29 -23.71
CA SER A 353 21.64 20.18 -24.67
C SER A 353 21.06 20.03 -26.08
N ALA A 354 21.42 20.94 -26.98
CA ALA A 354 21.05 20.87 -28.38
C ALA A 354 21.85 19.77 -29.08
N VAL A 355 21.18 18.70 -29.49
CA VAL A 355 21.64 17.85 -30.60
C VAL A 355 21.08 18.46 -31.88
N SER A 356 21.95 18.77 -32.82
CA SER A 356 21.60 19.40 -34.09
C SER A 356 20.82 18.45 -35.01
N GLY A 357 19.59 18.86 -35.37
CA GLY A 357 18.84 18.34 -36.51
C GLY A 357 17.47 17.75 -36.17
N GLY A 358 16.39 18.49 -36.46
CA GLY A 358 15.03 17.95 -36.53
C GLY A 358 13.95 18.88 -35.94
N SER A 359 12.94 19.20 -36.74
CA SER A 359 11.93 20.25 -36.55
C SER A 359 10.96 20.05 -35.36
N ALA A 360 10.53 21.16 -34.78
CA ALA A 360 9.43 21.25 -33.82
C ALA A 360 8.06 21.16 -34.52
N ALA A 361 7.13 20.39 -33.95
CA ALA A 361 5.69 20.50 -34.19
C ALA A 361 4.99 20.77 -32.85
N SER A 362 4.16 21.79 -32.86
CA SER A 362 3.42 22.39 -31.75
C SER A 362 2.24 21.55 -31.26
N GLY A 363 2.00 21.51 -29.95
CA GLY A 363 0.71 21.10 -29.38
C GLY A 363 0.77 20.71 -27.90
N GLY A 364 0.65 21.67 -26.99
CA GLY A 364 0.49 21.42 -25.56
C GLY A 364 0.02 22.67 -24.83
N SER A 365 -1.26 22.70 -24.44
CA SER A 365 -1.90 23.82 -23.75
C SER A 365 -1.60 23.80 -22.25
N VAL A 366 -1.18 24.94 -21.71
CA VAL A 366 -1.06 25.19 -20.26
C VAL A 366 -2.39 25.67 -19.69
N ALA A 367 -2.89 25.01 -18.63
CA ALA A 367 -4.09 25.43 -17.90
C ALA A 367 -3.70 26.16 -16.62
N PHE A 368 -4.13 27.42 -16.49
CA PHE A 368 -3.98 28.25 -15.29
C PHE A 368 -5.02 27.86 -14.23
N GLY A 369 -4.55 27.61 -13.00
CA GLY A 369 -5.41 27.44 -11.82
C GLY A 369 -5.92 28.78 -11.31
N GLY A 370 -7.24 28.97 -11.34
CA GLY A 370 -7.93 30.10 -10.71
C GLY A 370 -8.60 29.68 -9.40
N SER A 371 -8.17 30.28 -8.30
CA SER A 371 -8.80 30.21 -6.98
C SER A 371 -10.13 30.96 -6.99
N GLY A 372 -11.21 30.34 -6.52
CA GLY A 372 -12.52 30.97 -6.38
C GLY A 372 -13.22 30.52 -5.11
N ASP A 373 -13.12 31.32 -4.06
CA ASP A 373 -13.92 31.22 -2.85
C ASP A 373 -15.39 31.51 -3.14
N ARG A 374 -16.29 30.55 -2.82
CA ARG A 374 -17.69 30.84 -2.50
C ARG A 374 -18.24 29.90 -1.43
N ALA A 375 -18.74 30.50 -0.36
CA ALA A 375 -19.51 29.86 0.71
C ALA A 375 -20.86 29.32 0.21
N ALA A 376 -21.32 28.22 0.82
CA ALA A 376 -22.69 27.72 0.72
C ALA A 376 -23.10 27.00 2.02
N PRO A 377 -24.42 26.92 2.33
CA PRO A 377 -24.95 26.86 3.69
C PRO A 377 -25.14 25.44 4.23
N GLY A 378 -25.35 25.36 5.55
CA GLY A 378 -25.58 24.12 6.30
C GLY A 378 -26.89 23.41 5.95
N GLY A 379 -26.84 22.07 6.03
CA GLY A 379 -27.97 21.16 5.94
C GLY A 379 -27.62 19.84 6.63
N SER A 380 -28.50 19.39 7.51
CA SER A 380 -28.35 18.26 8.44
C SER A 380 -29.03 16.99 7.92
N GLY A 381 -28.47 15.82 8.32
CA GLY A 381 -29.06 14.47 8.19
C GLY A 381 -28.71 13.75 6.88
N GLY A 382 -28.37 12.46 6.82
CA GLY A 382 -28.18 11.41 7.82
C GLY A 382 -27.83 10.09 7.09
N GLY A 383 -27.10 9.18 7.76
CA GLY A 383 -26.98 7.75 7.42
C GLY A 383 -25.95 7.37 6.34
N SER A 384 -24.68 7.22 6.74
CA SER A 384 -23.60 6.69 5.88
C SER A 384 -23.40 5.18 6.11
N SER A 385 -23.02 4.47 5.06
CA SER A 385 -22.69 3.04 5.02
C SER A 385 -21.18 2.86 5.07
N ASP A 386 -20.69 2.26 6.16
CA ASP A 386 -19.26 2.07 6.41
C ASP A 386 -18.69 0.89 5.60
N GLY A 387 -17.89 1.21 4.59
CA GLY A 387 -16.74 0.41 4.19
C GLY A 387 -15.62 0.70 5.18
N GLY A 388 -15.18 -0.32 5.93
CA GLY A 388 -14.22 -0.19 7.03
C GLY A 388 -12.83 0.25 6.55
N ALA A 389 -12.65 1.56 6.41
CA ALA A 389 -11.38 2.22 6.63
C ALA A 389 -11.14 2.33 8.15
N VAL A 390 -9.88 2.26 8.57
CA VAL A 390 -9.43 2.47 9.95
C VAL A 390 -9.91 3.83 10.48
N ALA A 391 -11.06 3.85 11.14
CA ALA A 391 -11.55 5.04 11.83
C ALA A 391 -10.80 5.18 13.17
N GLY A 392 -9.82 6.09 13.24
CA GLY A 392 -9.12 6.40 14.48
C GLY A 392 -7.78 7.14 14.40
N TRP A 393 -7.26 7.43 13.21
CA TRP A 393 -6.02 8.20 13.05
C TRP A 393 -6.31 9.55 12.38
N SER A 394 -6.06 10.66 13.08
CA SER A 394 -6.18 12.03 12.55
C SER A 394 -4.83 12.66 12.19
N GLY A 395 -3.72 11.92 12.27
CA GLY A 395 -2.51 12.30 11.58
C GLY A 395 -2.73 11.94 10.12
N ARG A 396 -2.87 12.91 9.22
CA ARG A 396 -2.91 12.62 7.79
C ARG A 396 -1.54 12.05 7.40
N PRO A 397 -1.40 10.76 7.04
CA PRO A 397 -0.32 10.39 6.14
C PRO A 397 -0.49 11.25 4.87
N GLY A 398 0.63 11.69 4.28
CA GLY A 398 0.60 12.32 2.96
C GLY A 398 -0.26 11.47 2.03
N THR A 399 -1.01 12.11 1.13
CA THR A 399 -1.97 11.46 0.22
C THR A 399 -1.29 10.43 -0.69
N ALA A 400 -1.05 9.22 -0.17
CA ALA A 400 -0.69 8.07 -0.97
C ALA A 400 -1.98 7.52 -1.60
N SER A 401 -2.00 7.39 -2.93
CA SER A 401 -3.07 6.65 -3.61
C SER A 401 -3.09 5.21 -3.11
N PRO A 402 -4.24 4.50 -3.14
CA PRO A 402 -4.36 3.09 -2.75
C PRO A 402 -3.56 2.06 -3.59
N GLY A 403 -2.53 2.50 -4.32
CA GLY A 403 -1.69 1.69 -5.19
C GLY A 403 -0.29 1.49 -4.59
N GLY A 404 0.35 0.40 -4.98
CA GLY A 404 1.76 0.17 -4.70
C GLY A 404 2.68 1.21 -5.37
N PRO A 405 4.01 1.09 -5.17
CA PRO A 405 4.98 1.97 -5.80
C PRO A 405 4.76 2.04 -7.32
N PRO A 406 4.64 3.23 -7.93
CA PRO A 406 4.51 3.31 -9.39
C PRO A 406 5.75 2.69 -10.07
N PRO A 407 5.63 2.20 -11.32
CA PRO A 407 6.81 1.87 -12.11
C PRO A 407 7.74 3.07 -12.26
N GLY A 408 9.04 2.83 -12.22
CA GLY A 408 10.06 3.86 -12.37
C GLY A 408 11.18 3.79 -11.33
N VAL A 409 12.02 4.83 -11.32
CA VAL A 409 13.05 5.02 -10.29
C VAL A 409 12.45 5.78 -9.11
N ILE A 410 12.54 5.21 -7.91
CA ILE A 410 12.01 5.80 -6.67
C ILE A 410 13.13 5.83 -5.64
N GLY A 411 13.68 7.03 -5.40
CA GLY A 411 14.87 7.18 -4.56
C GLY A 411 16.02 6.34 -5.12
N ARG A 412 16.43 5.32 -4.36
CA ARG A 412 17.51 4.37 -4.75
C ARG A 412 16.98 3.01 -5.17
N ALA A 413 15.70 2.91 -5.53
CA ALA A 413 15.06 1.68 -5.95
C ALA A 413 14.50 1.80 -7.37
N VAL A 414 14.36 0.65 -8.03
CA VAL A 414 13.70 0.49 -9.32
C VAL A 414 12.44 -0.34 -9.10
N SER A 415 11.29 0.21 -9.48
CA SER A 415 9.98 -0.45 -9.42
C SER A 415 9.52 -0.78 -10.83
N VAL A 416 9.06 -2.02 -11.05
CA VAL A 416 8.49 -2.48 -12.33
C VAL A 416 7.30 -3.39 -12.07
N TYR A 417 6.39 -3.49 -13.03
CA TYR A 417 5.19 -4.33 -12.91
C TYR A 417 5.22 -5.48 -13.92
N ALA A 418 4.65 -6.61 -13.52
CA ALA A 418 4.43 -7.74 -14.40
C ALA A 418 3.07 -7.57 -15.12
N PRO A 419 3.02 -7.56 -16.47
CA PRO A 419 1.76 -7.57 -17.20
C PRO A 419 0.87 -8.73 -16.73
N LEU A 420 -0.37 -8.41 -16.33
CA LEU A 420 -1.33 -9.37 -15.73
C LEU A 420 -0.83 -10.10 -14.47
N GLY A 421 0.31 -9.70 -13.90
CA GLY A 421 1.00 -10.41 -12.83
C GLY A 421 1.66 -11.72 -13.25
N ARG A 422 2.01 -11.89 -14.52
CA ARG A 422 2.73 -13.07 -15.01
C ARG A 422 4.06 -12.65 -15.63
N VAL A 423 5.10 -13.41 -15.34
CA VAL A 423 6.45 -13.20 -15.88
C VAL A 423 6.96 -14.50 -16.49
N THR A 424 7.57 -14.39 -17.66
CA THR A 424 8.31 -15.48 -18.27
C THR A 424 9.61 -15.75 -17.49
N VAL A 425 10.21 -16.92 -17.66
CA VAL A 425 11.54 -17.21 -17.09
C VAL A 425 12.60 -16.20 -17.54
N ALA A 426 12.54 -15.71 -18.79
CA ALA A 426 13.46 -14.70 -19.28
C ALA A 426 13.31 -13.36 -18.54
N GLN A 427 12.07 -12.90 -18.35
CA GLN A 427 11.77 -11.71 -17.54
C GLN A 427 12.17 -11.89 -16.08
N TRP A 428 11.93 -13.08 -15.52
CA TRP A 428 12.30 -13.42 -14.16
C TRP A 428 13.81 -13.40 -13.94
N ARG A 429 14.60 -13.96 -14.86
CA ARG A 429 16.07 -13.88 -14.83
C ARG A 429 16.56 -12.45 -15.01
N ALA A 430 15.86 -11.62 -15.79
CA ALA A 430 16.19 -10.20 -15.91
C ALA A 430 16.06 -9.46 -14.57
N LEU A 431 15.24 -9.94 -13.62
CA LEU A 431 15.02 -9.36 -12.29
C LEU A 431 16.09 -9.71 -11.25
N LEU A 432 17.20 -10.35 -11.63
CA LEU A 432 18.31 -10.64 -10.72
C LEU A 432 18.66 -9.41 -9.85
N PRO A 433 18.64 -9.53 -8.52
CA PRO A 433 18.58 -8.36 -7.64
C PRO A 433 19.95 -7.75 -7.33
N LEU A 434 20.60 -7.24 -8.37
CA LEU A 434 21.79 -6.43 -8.21
C LEU A 434 21.39 -4.95 -8.03
N PRO A 435 22.05 -4.21 -7.13
CA PRO A 435 23.32 -4.56 -6.49
C PRO A 435 23.25 -5.20 -5.08
N THR A 436 22.09 -5.24 -4.40
CA THR A 436 22.01 -5.58 -2.96
C THR A 436 21.57 -7.00 -2.61
N ASP A 437 21.42 -7.89 -3.59
CA ASP A 437 20.92 -9.26 -3.40
C ASP A 437 19.49 -9.31 -2.82
N GLU A 438 18.67 -8.34 -3.17
CA GLU A 438 17.30 -8.18 -2.67
C GLU A 438 16.30 -7.83 -3.79
N LEU A 439 15.28 -8.67 -3.97
CA LEU A 439 14.11 -8.42 -4.80
C LEU A 439 12.87 -8.44 -3.89
N ARG A 440 12.01 -7.43 -4.01
CA ARG A 440 10.76 -7.34 -3.25
C ARG A 440 9.56 -7.51 -4.16
N VAL A 441 8.83 -8.60 -3.96
CA VAL A 441 7.56 -8.88 -4.66
C VAL A 441 6.42 -8.15 -3.95
N THR A 442 5.66 -7.35 -4.69
CA THR A 442 4.61 -6.50 -4.10
C THR A 442 3.22 -7.12 -4.24
N PRO A 443 2.27 -6.81 -3.35
CA PRO A 443 0.88 -7.28 -3.46
C PRO A 443 0.11 -6.65 -4.63
N TRP A 444 0.73 -5.73 -5.38
CA TRP A 444 0.15 -5.09 -6.56
C TRP A 444 0.68 -5.67 -7.87
N ARG A 445 1.23 -6.89 -7.85
CA ARG A 445 1.85 -7.55 -9.03
C ARG A 445 3.10 -6.81 -9.54
N GLY A 446 3.71 -5.99 -8.68
CA GLY A 446 4.95 -5.28 -8.93
C GLY A 446 6.15 -5.97 -8.30
N LEU A 447 7.33 -5.48 -8.66
CA LEU A 447 8.64 -5.92 -8.20
C LEU A 447 9.48 -4.67 -7.92
N VAL A 448 10.18 -4.66 -6.79
CA VAL A 448 11.10 -3.57 -6.42
C VAL A 448 12.50 -4.13 -6.22
N ILE A 449 13.48 -3.53 -6.89
CA ILE A 449 14.90 -3.79 -6.70
C ILE A 449 15.49 -2.55 -5.99
N PRO A 450 15.90 -2.64 -4.72
CA PRO A 450 16.50 -1.53 -3.99
C PRO A 450 18.01 -1.41 -4.24
N GLY A 451 18.62 -0.40 -3.63
CA GLY A 451 20.06 -0.38 -3.36
C GLY A 451 20.97 0.26 -4.42
N PHE A 452 20.41 0.92 -5.45
CA PHE A 452 21.23 1.54 -6.50
C PHE A 452 22.14 2.63 -5.93
N GLY A 453 23.37 2.70 -6.43
CA GLY A 453 24.39 3.68 -6.00
C GLY A 453 23.97 5.12 -6.28
N ASP A 454 23.40 5.33 -7.46
CA ASP A 454 22.92 6.59 -7.99
C ASP A 454 21.73 6.38 -8.92
N GLU A 455 21.07 7.48 -9.28
CA GLU A 455 19.88 7.47 -10.13
C GLU A 455 20.17 7.08 -11.59
N GLY A 456 21.40 7.30 -12.08
CA GLY A 456 21.80 6.92 -13.43
C GLY A 456 21.84 5.40 -13.60
N ALA A 457 22.48 4.70 -12.66
CA ALA A 457 22.48 3.24 -12.62
C ALA A 457 21.06 2.66 -12.46
N ALA A 458 20.22 3.29 -11.65
CA ALA A 458 18.81 2.89 -11.50
C ALA A 458 18.03 3.06 -12.81
N ARG A 459 18.22 4.17 -13.54
CA ARG A 459 17.58 4.39 -14.85
C ARG A 459 18.04 3.39 -15.90
N GLU A 460 19.34 3.10 -15.98
CA GLU A 460 19.87 2.09 -16.90
C GLU A 460 19.24 0.72 -16.62
N ARG A 461 19.13 0.35 -15.35
CA ARG A 461 18.46 -0.87 -14.93
C ARG A 461 16.99 -0.88 -15.33
N LEU A 462 16.27 0.21 -15.09
CA LEU A 462 14.86 0.37 -15.49
C LEU A 462 14.70 0.16 -17.00
N THR A 463 15.54 0.76 -17.84
CA THR A 463 15.54 0.57 -19.30
C THR A 463 15.86 -0.87 -19.72
N ALA A 464 16.71 -1.58 -18.98
CA ALA A 464 16.96 -3.01 -19.25
C ALA A 464 15.73 -3.88 -18.94
N LEU A 465 15.01 -3.59 -17.85
CA LEU A 465 13.79 -4.30 -17.46
C LEU A 465 12.63 -4.00 -18.40
N ASP A 466 12.50 -2.76 -18.87
CA ASP A 466 11.54 -2.36 -19.90
C ASP A 466 11.76 -3.14 -21.21
N ARG A 467 13.01 -3.23 -21.67
CA ARG A 467 13.39 -4.04 -22.84
C ARG A 467 13.12 -5.54 -22.66
N ALA A 468 13.09 -6.04 -21.42
CA ALA A 468 12.68 -7.40 -21.12
C ALA A 468 11.13 -7.59 -21.15
N GLY A 469 10.36 -6.51 -21.32
CA GLY A 469 8.90 -6.52 -21.38
C GLY A 469 8.21 -6.39 -20.02
N LEU A 470 8.93 -5.92 -18.99
CA LEU A 470 8.32 -5.51 -17.72
C LEU A 470 7.83 -4.07 -17.85
N LEU A 471 6.75 -3.74 -17.15
CA LEU A 471 6.18 -2.40 -17.19
C LEU A 471 7.05 -1.46 -16.34
N ALA A 472 7.78 -0.59 -17.02
CA ALA A 472 8.67 0.40 -16.41
C ALA A 472 8.10 1.83 -16.43
N ASP A 473 7.12 2.08 -17.30
CA ASP A 473 6.48 3.38 -17.49
C ASP A 473 5.26 3.54 -16.55
N PRO A 474 5.20 4.58 -15.69
CA PRO A 474 4.05 4.86 -14.84
C PRO A 474 2.77 5.21 -15.62
N ASP A 475 2.86 5.56 -16.90
CA ASP A 475 1.71 5.86 -17.76
C ASP A 475 1.32 4.65 -18.64
N SER A 476 1.90 3.47 -18.40
CA SER A 476 1.64 2.28 -19.22
C SER A 476 0.14 1.92 -19.25
N PRO A 477 -0.43 1.66 -20.44
CA PRO A 477 -1.85 1.26 -20.59
C PRO A 477 -2.14 -0.14 -20.03
N TRP A 478 -1.11 -0.89 -19.62
CA TRP A 478 -1.28 -2.15 -18.92
C TRP A 478 -1.49 -1.97 -17.41
N LEU A 479 -1.22 -0.79 -16.86
CA LEU A 479 -1.48 -0.52 -15.44
C LEU A 479 -2.99 -0.53 -15.17
N GLY A 480 -3.36 -1.23 -14.10
CA GLY A 480 -4.76 -1.47 -13.75
C GLY A 480 -5.45 -2.55 -14.59
N VAL A 481 -4.76 -3.19 -15.54
CA VAL A 481 -5.31 -4.36 -16.27
C VAL A 481 -4.96 -5.64 -15.53
N GLY A 482 -5.97 -6.33 -15.05
CA GLY A 482 -5.87 -7.64 -14.41
C GLY A 482 -6.62 -8.72 -15.18
N ALA A 483 -6.24 -9.96 -14.96
CA ALA A 483 -7.04 -11.12 -15.36
C ALA A 483 -6.96 -12.18 -14.27
N CYS A 484 -7.98 -13.02 -14.18
CA CYS A 484 -7.87 -14.28 -13.44
C CYS A 484 -7.01 -15.28 -14.24
N THR A 485 -6.92 -16.52 -13.76
CA THR A 485 -6.15 -17.56 -14.46
C THR A 485 -6.64 -17.83 -15.87
N GLY A 486 -7.96 -17.86 -16.10
CA GLY A 486 -8.52 -18.19 -17.41
C GLY A 486 -8.36 -19.66 -17.80
N ARG A 487 -8.80 -19.99 -19.02
CA ARG A 487 -8.34 -21.19 -19.73
C ARG A 487 -6.88 -20.98 -20.17
N PRO A 488 -6.09 -22.06 -20.39
CA PRO A 488 -6.40 -23.45 -20.06
C PRO A 488 -6.23 -23.78 -18.56
N GLY A 489 -5.80 -22.83 -17.73
CA GLY A 489 -5.40 -23.13 -16.34
C GLY A 489 -6.52 -23.32 -15.32
N CYS A 490 -7.78 -23.10 -15.71
CA CYS A 490 -8.93 -23.20 -14.83
C CYS A 490 -10.14 -23.79 -15.56
N ALA A 491 -10.55 -25.00 -15.16
CA ALA A 491 -11.70 -25.72 -15.73
C ALA A 491 -13.04 -24.98 -15.61
N LYS A 492 -13.13 -23.97 -14.74
CA LYS A 492 -14.32 -23.15 -14.53
C LYS A 492 -14.41 -21.99 -15.51
N SER A 493 -13.31 -21.66 -16.19
CA SER A 493 -13.23 -20.51 -17.08
C SER A 493 -13.87 -20.83 -18.43
N LEU A 494 -14.63 -19.88 -18.97
CA LEU A 494 -15.28 -19.99 -20.28
C LEU A 494 -14.37 -19.55 -21.43
N ALA A 495 -13.39 -18.69 -21.17
CA ALA A 495 -12.44 -18.16 -22.16
C ALA A 495 -10.99 -18.17 -21.67
N ASP A 496 -10.04 -17.97 -22.58
CA ASP A 496 -8.64 -17.63 -22.27
C ASP A 496 -8.51 -16.11 -22.04
N VAL A 497 -8.97 -15.68 -20.86
CA VAL A 497 -9.01 -14.25 -20.52
C VAL A 497 -7.64 -13.58 -20.42
N ARG A 498 -6.55 -14.34 -20.33
CA ARG A 498 -5.20 -13.77 -20.31
C ARG A 498 -4.71 -13.49 -21.72
N ALA A 499 -5.04 -14.35 -22.68
CA ALA A 499 -4.79 -14.09 -24.10
C ALA A 499 -5.67 -12.96 -24.64
N ASP A 500 -6.92 -12.88 -24.18
CA ASP A 500 -7.89 -11.89 -24.66
C ASP A 500 -7.73 -10.50 -24.01
N ALA A 501 -7.06 -10.41 -22.86
CA ALA A 501 -6.87 -9.15 -22.17
C ALA A 501 -6.08 -8.14 -23.01
N ALA A 502 -6.61 -6.92 -23.10
CA ALA A 502 -6.02 -5.84 -23.89
C ALA A 502 -5.62 -4.63 -23.00
N PRO A 503 -4.56 -3.90 -23.37
CA PRO A 503 -4.18 -2.66 -22.71
C PRO A 503 -5.19 -1.54 -23.00
N GLY A 504 -5.29 -0.57 -22.09
CA GLY A 504 -6.07 0.65 -22.31
C GLY A 504 -5.83 1.69 -21.22
N HIS A 505 -6.12 2.95 -21.51
CA HIS A 505 -6.07 4.00 -20.50
C HIS A 505 -7.44 4.18 -19.84
N GLY A 506 -7.44 4.63 -18.58
CA GLY A 506 -8.65 4.96 -17.83
C GLY A 506 -8.40 5.04 -16.34
N SER A 507 -9.29 5.72 -15.62
CA SER A 507 -9.15 5.98 -14.19
C SER A 507 -9.49 4.77 -13.32
N LEU A 508 -10.26 3.82 -13.85
CA LEU A 508 -10.64 2.59 -13.14
C LEU A 508 -9.80 1.38 -13.60
N PRO A 509 -9.46 0.49 -12.65
CA PRO A 509 -8.87 -0.80 -12.99
C PRO A 509 -9.90 -1.66 -13.75
N VAL A 510 -9.42 -2.47 -14.67
CA VAL A 510 -10.21 -3.46 -15.42
C VAL A 510 -9.72 -4.86 -15.08
N HIS A 511 -10.63 -5.79 -14.87
CA HIS A 511 -10.27 -7.17 -14.61
C HIS A 511 -11.06 -8.15 -15.47
N TRP A 512 -10.32 -9.00 -16.18
CA TRP A 512 -10.86 -10.00 -17.09
C TRP A 512 -11.17 -11.29 -16.33
N SER A 513 -12.46 -11.60 -16.23
CA SER A 513 -13.00 -12.68 -15.42
C SER A 513 -13.43 -13.84 -16.31
N GLY A 514 -12.81 -15.01 -16.12
CA GLY A 514 -13.16 -16.20 -16.89
C GLY A 514 -14.49 -16.86 -16.48
N CYS A 515 -14.99 -16.53 -15.29
CA CYS A 515 -16.29 -16.99 -14.80
C CYS A 515 -16.79 -16.08 -13.67
N GLU A 516 -18.03 -16.30 -13.24
CA GLU A 516 -18.73 -15.50 -12.22
C GLU A 516 -18.00 -15.41 -10.86
N ARG A 517 -17.04 -16.30 -10.58
CA ARG A 517 -16.23 -16.23 -9.35
C ARG A 517 -15.27 -15.03 -9.32
N ARG A 518 -14.96 -14.43 -10.47
CA ARG A 518 -14.13 -13.20 -10.58
C ARG A 518 -12.85 -13.26 -9.76
N CYS A 519 -12.18 -14.41 -9.77
CA CYS A 519 -11.06 -14.65 -8.86
C CYS A 519 -9.96 -13.60 -9.05
N GLY A 520 -9.53 -12.97 -7.94
CA GLY A 520 -8.46 -11.98 -7.94
C GLY A 520 -8.86 -10.59 -8.45
N HIS A 521 -10.16 -10.28 -8.53
CA HIS A 521 -10.62 -8.93 -8.86
C HIS A 521 -10.10 -7.90 -7.83
N PRO A 522 -9.88 -6.64 -8.24
CA PRO A 522 -9.46 -5.57 -7.33
C PRO A 522 -10.55 -5.20 -6.32
N HIS A 523 -10.14 -4.58 -5.21
CA HIS A 523 -11.07 -3.96 -4.27
C HIS A 523 -11.52 -2.57 -4.76
N GLY A 524 -12.66 -2.10 -4.24
CA GLY A 524 -13.21 -0.80 -4.63
C GLY A 524 -13.96 -0.84 -5.96
N ASP A 525 -13.95 0.28 -6.67
CA ASP A 525 -14.63 0.44 -7.95
C ASP A 525 -13.75 -0.10 -9.10
N TRP A 526 -14.33 -0.88 -10.01
CA TRP A 526 -13.59 -1.54 -11.10
C TRP A 526 -14.50 -1.94 -12.27
N VAL A 527 -13.89 -2.19 -13.41
CA VAL A 527 -14.56 -2.69 -14.63
C VAL A 527 -14.35 -4.20 -14.74
N ASP A 528 -15.43 -4.97 -14.75
CA ASP A 528 -15.42 -6.41 -15.00
C ASP A 528 -15.64 -6.70 -16.48
N VAL A 529 -14.78 -7.54 -17.04
CA VAL A 529 -14.92 -8.09 -18.38
C VAL A 529 -15.13 -9.60 -18.22
N LEU A 530 -16.39 -9.99 -18.07
CA LEU A 530 -16.79 -11.34 -17.72
C LEU A 530 -17.01 -12.18 -18.97
N ALA A 531 -16.28 -13.28 -19.09
CA ALA A 531 -16.49 -14.26 -20.15
C ALA A 531 -17.88 -14.90 -20.01
N THR A 532 -18.67 -14.85 -21.08
CA THR A 532 -19.96 -15.53 -21.24
C THR A 532 -19.86 -16.75 -22.15
N GLY A 533 -18.73 -16.90 -22.83
CA GLY A 533 -18.40 -17.95 -23.79
C GLY A 533 -16.96 -17.74 -24.30
N ASP A 534 -16.51 -18.60 -25.20
CA ASP A 534 -15.14 -18.52 -25.73
C ASP A 534 -14.99 -17.26 -26.60
N GLY A 535 -14.13 -16.33 -26.17
CA GLY A 535 -13.95 -15.02 -26.82
C GLY A 535 -15.14 -14.05 -26.72
N THR A 536 -16.19 -14.36 -25.94
CA THR A 536 -17.37 -13.49 -25.78
C THR A 536 -17.49 -12.97 -24.36
N TYR A 537 -17.78 -11.67 -24.23
CA TYR A 537 -17.65 -10.95 -22.96
C TYR A 537 -18.83 -10.01 -22.67
N GLU A 538 -19.20 -9.91 -21.41
CA GLU A 538 -20.05 -8.86 -20.85
C GLU A 538 -19.17 -7.87 -20.07
N VAL A 539 -19.41 -6.57 -20.25
CA VAL A 539 -18.68 -5.52 -19.54
C VAL A 539 -19.59 -4.85 -18.52
N THR A 540 -19.17 -4.86 -17.25
CA THR A 540 -19.92 -4.21 -16.17
C THR A 540 -19.02 -3.34 -15.31
N LEU A 541 -19.51 -2.15 -14.93
CA LEU A 541 -18.90 -1.29 -13.93
C LEU A 541 -19.41 -1.65 -12.53
N HIS A 542 -18.53 -2.09 -11.65
CA HIS A 542 -18.80 -2.24 -10.22
C HIS A 542 -18.43 -0.95 -9.50
N THR A 543 -19.40 -0.24 -8.94
CA THR A 543 -19.16 1.00 -8.19
C THR A 543 -20.14 1.16 -7.03
N GLY A 544 -19.64 1.49 -5.83
CA GLY A 544 -20.49 1.81 -4.68
C GLY A 544 -21.51 0.73 -4.29
N GLY A 545 -21.20 -0.56 -4.58
CA GLY A 545 -22.10 -1.69 -4.35
C GLY A 545 -23.11 -1.96 -5.48
N SER A 546 -23.16 -1.11 -6.50
CA SER A 546 -23.96 -1.30 -7.72
C SER A 546 -23.13 -1.98 -8.82
N THR A 547 -23.83 -2.67 -9.73
CA THR A 547 -23.25 -3.25 -10.95
C THR A 547 -24.02 -2.68 -12.14
N ILE A 548 -23.31 -1.98 -13.03
CA ILE A 548 -23.91 -1.25 -14.16
C ILE A 548 -23.39 -1.87 -15.46
N PRO A 549 -24.24 -2.45 -16.31
CA PRO A 549 -23.80 -2.95 -17.61
C PRO A 549 -23.39 -1.79 -18.51
N VAL A 550 -22.32 -1.99 -19.27
CA VAL A 550 -21.82 -1.05 -20.27
C VAL A 550 -21.87 -1.74 -21.62
N THR A 551 -22.44 -1.06 -22.62
CA THR A 551 -22.57 -1.58 -23.98
C THR A 551 -21.93 -0.62 -24.97
N GLY A 552 -21.35 -1.16 -26.03
CA GLY A 552 -20.75 -0.42 -27.14
C GLY A 552 -20.64 -1.30 -28.37
N ASP A 553 -20.18 -0.72 -29.48
CA ASP A 553 -20.14 -1.41 -30.78
C ASP A 553 -19.01 -2.46 -30.84
N THR A 554 -17.92 -2.21 -30.11
CA THR A 554 -16.80 -3.15 -29.97
C THR A 554 -16.43 -3.37 -28.50
N LEU A 555 -15.81 -4.51 -28.19
CA LEU A 555 -15.38 -4.82 -26.82
C LEU A 555 -14.36 -3.78 -26.31
N THR A 556 -13.39 -3.40 -27.14
CA THR A 556 -12.34 -2.43 -26.77
C THR A 556 -12.93 -1.05 -26.45
N GLU A 557 -13.88 -0.58 -27.25
CA GLU A 557 -14.57 0.69 -27.01
C GLU A 557 -15.41 0.63 -25.73
N THR A 558 -16.13 -0.49 -25.53
CA THR A 558 -16.95 -0.72 -24.34
C THR A 558 -16.10 -0.70 -23.07
N VAL A 559 -14.97 -1.40 -23.06
CA VAL A 559 -14.02 -1.41 -21.94
C VAL A 559 -13.43 -0.02 -21.71
N THR A 560 -13.02 0.68 -22.77
CA THR A 560 -12.45 2.04 -22.64
C THR A 560 -13.48 3.00 -22.03
N THR A 561 -14.71 2.97 -22.53
CA THR A 561 -15.83 3.78 -22.02
C THR A 561 -16.09 3.49 -20.54
N ALA A 562 -16.18 2.20 -20.18
CA ALA A 562 -16.38 1.78 -18.79
C ALA A 562 -15.26 2.28 -17.87
N ARG A 563 -14.00 2.25 -18.33
CA ARG A 563 -12.84 2.69 -17.54
C ARG A 563 -12.72 4.20 -17.39
N THR A 564 -13.32 4.98 -18.30
CA THR A 564 -13.37 6.45 -18.22
C THR A 564 -14.64 6.99 -17.58
N THR A 565 -15.64 6.13 -17.35
CA THR A 565 -16.91 6.53 -16.73
C THR A 565 -16.64 7.00 -15.31
N THR A 566 -16.72 8.31 -15.09
CA THR A 566 -16.69 8.87 -13.73
C THR A 566 -17.97 8.46 -13.01
N LYS A 567 -17.85 8.20 -11.70
CA LYS A 567 -18.95 7.88 -10.80
C LYS A 567 -20.19 8.68 -11.20
N PRO A 568 -21.33 8.06 -11.58
CA PRO A 568 -22.51 8.83 -11.93
C PRO A 568 -22.83 9.73 -10.74
N THR A 569 -22.82 11.04 -10.99
CA THR A 569 -23.27 12.03 -10.03
C THR A 569 -24.67 11.59 -9.61
N ALA A 570 -24.84 11.20 -8.35
CA ALA A 570 -26.15 10.80 -7.85
C ALA A 570 -27.10 11.96 -8.16
N THR A 571 -27.99 11.76 -9.13
CA THR A 571 -29.09 12.67 -9.39
C THR A 571 -29.92 12.65 -8.10
N ARG A 572 -29.84 13.76 -7.36
CA ARG A 572 -30.53 13.97 -6.08
C ARG A 572 -32.04 13.85 -6.23
#